data_AF-A0A931J5K0-F1
#
_entry.id   AF-A0A931J5K0-F1
#
_cell.length_a   1.000
_cell.length_b   1.000
_cell.length_c   1.000
_cell.angle_alpha   90.00
_cell.angle_beta   90.00
_cell.angle_gamma   90.00
#
_symmetry.space_group_name_H-M   'P 1'
#
loop_
_entity.id
_entity.type
_entity.pdbx_description
1 polymer ?
#
loop_
_entity_poly.entity_id
_entity_poly.type
_entity_poly.pdbx_seq_one_letter_code
_entity_poly.pdbx_strand_id
1 'polypeptide(L)'
;MLPELSPSSELATALRGRLSKVAQRHPDSALRRLQALEERLRGRGEQAAALDALYLRFYLLEHRGRALELAEALQAGAREAQALGLRHQAARLAEALGRVAYQQGHYLQATEQWSQALDQAEAVKDLRAAVAARIGLGQIHYAMGAWSSGLRFHRDAAQQLKPLNDSYLAAKVALNLGVGHLELGQLEDAERQFSHGLAAARRGEHREFEAEAHWYLARAALARGELAWATADCRLALRIAGQLQHHWLEAAASRTWTEIALARGDEAAAIRSSEHGLELAERIQSKPQQRQAHLQLARLLEKQGDLAGALRHLWRHVELSAELERQAPNAGLLAAAEPAPSTPSSR
;
A
#
# COMPACT_ATOMS: atom_id res chain seq x y z
N MET A 1 -21.23 -25.84 -11.57
CA MET A 1 -20.24 -26.87 -11.24
C MET A 1 -18.91 -26.17 -11.10
N LEU A 2 -18.35 -26.14 -9.88
CA LEU A 2 -17.09 -25.47 -9.57
C LEU A 2 -15.92 -26.38 -10.01
N PRO A 3 -14.83 -25.84 -10.57
CA PRO A 3 -13.63 -26.61 -10.85
C PRO A 3 -12.90 -26.94 -9.53
N GLU A 4 -12.38 -28.17 -9.45
CA GLU A 4 -11.68 -28.74 -8.31
C GLU A 4 -10.45 -27.91 -7.91
N LEU A 5 -10.40 -27.54 -6.63
CA LEU A 5 -9.20 -27.04 -5.96
C LEU A 5 -8.43 -28.25 -5.41
N SER A 6 -7.11 -28.26 -5.61
CA SER A 6 -6.24 -29.35 -5.17
C SER A 6 -6.34 -29.64 -3.66
N PRO A 7 -6.12 -30.89 -3.19
CA PRO A 7 -6.46 -31.31 -1.82
C PRO A 7 -5.66 -30.63 -0.68
N SER A 8 -4.58 -29.89 -1.00
CA SER A 8 -3.83 -29.07 -0.04
C SER A 8 -4.47 -27.69 0.21
N SER A 9 -5.49 -27.33 -0.57
CA SER A 9 -6.13 -26.00 -0.60
C SER A 9 -7.23 -25.83 0.45
N GLU A 10 -8.02 -26.85 0.75
CA GLU A 10 -9.23 -26.67 1.57
C GLU A 10 -8.92 -26.37 3.03
N LEU A 11 -7.94 -27.06 3.61
CA LEU A 11 -7.49 -26.84 4.98
C LEU A 11 -6.82 -25.47 5.13
N ALA A 12 -6.01 -25.06 4.15
CA ALA A 12 -5.40 -23.73 4.09
C ALA A 12 -6.45 -22.62 3.88
N THR A 13 -7.50 -22.87 3.11
CA THR A 13 -8.59 -21.92 2.84
C THR A 13 -9.52 -21.78 4.06
N ALA A 14 -9.86 -22.89 4.72
CA ALA A 14 -10.64 -22.91 5.96
C ALA A 14 -9.85 -22.29 7.13
N LEU A 15 -8.54 -22.57 7.22
CA LEU A 15 -7.63 -21.91 8.16
C LEU A 15 -7.55 -20.42 7.85
N ARG A 16 -7.42 -20.01 6.58
CA ARG A 16 -7.39 -18.59 6.16
C ARG A 16 -8.65 -17.85 6.58
N GLY A 17 -9.84 -18.42 6.39
CA GLY A 17 -11.10 -17.80 6.81
C GLY A 17 -11.23 -17.63 8.33
N ARG A 18 -10.85 -18.66 9.10
CA ARG A 18 -10.86 -18.62 10.58
C ARG A 18 -9.77 -17.73 11.16
N LEU A 19 -8.55 -17.81 10.62
CA LEU A 19 -7.41 -16.99 11.02
C LEU A 19 -7.62 -15.54 10.64
N SER A 20 -8.28 -15.20 9.52
CA SER A 20 -8.60 -13.82 9.15
C SER A 20 -9.45 -13.13 10.22
N LYS A 21 -10.51 -13.78 10.72
CA LYS A 21 -11.35 -13.23 11.80
C LYS A 21 -10.61 -13.08 13.13
N VAL A 22 -9.75 -14.04 13.47
CA VAL A 22 -8.91 -13.97 14.68
C VAL A 22 -7.83 -12.90 14.53
N ALA A 23 -7.24 -12.77 13.35
CA ALA A 23 -6.21 -11.79 13.01
C ALA A 23 -6.70 -10.35 13.11
N GLN A 24 -7.98 -10.09 12.83
CA GLN A 24 -8.58 -8.78 13.00
C GLN A 24 -8.64 -8.35 14.47
N ARG A 25 -8.93 -9.28 15.40
CA ARG A 25 -9.09 -8.97 16.84
C ARG A 25 -7.83 -9.19 17.67
N HIS A 26 -7.04 -10.19 17.32
CA HIS A 26 -5.88 -10.68 18.07
C HIS A 26 -4.71 -11.03 17.13
N PRO A 27 -4.09 -10.02 16.50
CA PRO A 27 -3.08 -10.26 15.47
C PRO A 27 -1.81 -10.95 15.96
N ASP A 28 -1.28 -10.60 17.13
CA ASP A 28 -0.08 -11.25 17.64
C ASP A 28 -0.34 -12.74 17.96
N SER A 29 -1.57 -13.06 18.39
CA SER A 29 -2.00 -14.45 18.60
C SER A 29 -2.11 -15.19 17.27
N ALA A 30 -2.70 -14.57 16.24
CA ALA A 30 -2.78 -15.15 14.90
C ALA A 30 -1.38 -15.36 14.29
N LEU A 31 -0.46 -14.40 14.46
CA LEU A 31 0.91 -14.49 13.99
C LEU A 31 1.68 -15.64 14.65
N ARG A 32 1.60 -15.76 15.98
CA ARG A 32 2.22 -16.88 16.71
C ARG A 32 1.67 -18.24 16.27
N ARG A 33 0.35 -18.33 16.04
CA ARG A 33 -0.29 -19.56 15.56
C ARG A 33 0.14 -19.93 14.16
N LEU A 34 0.26 -18.94 13.26
CA LEU A 34 0.76 -19.16 11.91
C LEU A 34 2.23 -19.58 11.89
N GLN A 35 3.06 -18.99 12.76
CA GLN A 35 4.46 -19.40 12.90
C GLN A 35 4.58 -20.85 13.39
N ALA A 36 3.86 -21.22 14.46
CA ALA A 36 3.86 -22.59 14.94
C ALA A 36 3.31 -23.59 13.91
N LEU A 37 2.33 -23.17 13.10
CA LEU A 37 1.82 -23.98 11.99
C LEU A 37 2.90 -24.18 10.91
N GLU A 38 3.59 -23.12 10.51
CA GLU A 38 4.69 -23.16 9.55
C GLU A 38 5.78 -24.15 10.01
N GLU A 39 6.28 -24.00 11.25
CA GLU A 39 7.31 -24.87 11.83
C GLU A 39 6.88 -26.35 11.84
N ARG A 40 5.62 -26.62 12.23
CA ARG A 40 5.07 -27.98 12.23
C ARG A 40 4.96 -28.57 10.83
N LEU A 41 4.55 -27.78 9.83
CA LEU A 41 4.44 -28.24 8.43
C LEU A 41 5.83 -28.54 7.85
N ARG A 42 6.83 -27.69 8.15
CA ARG A 42 8.22 -27.95 7.78
C ARG A 42 8.74 -29.24 8.40
N GLY A 43 8.48 -29.48 9.69
CA GLY A 43 8.86 -30.72 10.38
C GLY A 43 8.23 -31.99 9.83
N ARG A 44 7.11 -31.87 9.10
CA ARG A 44 6.43 -32.99 8.40
C ARG A 44 6.84 -33.14 6.93
N GLY A 45 7.70 -32.26 6.41
CA GLY A 45 8.06 -32.24 5.00
C GLY A 45 7.00 -31.64 4.08
N GLU A 46 5.96 -31.00 4.62
CA GLU A 46 4.88 -30.36 3.86
C GLU A 46 5.29 -28.95 3.37
N GLN A 47 6.36 -28.86 2.57
CA GLN A 47 7.00 -27.58 2.21
C GLN A 47 6.05 -26.58 1.55
N ALA A 48 5.21 -27.02 0.60
CA ALA A 48 4.27 -26.13 -0.07
C ALA A 48 3.29 -25.46 0.91
N ALA A 49 2.75 -26.21 1.87
CA ALA A 49 1.84 -25.70 2.88
C ALA A 49 2.56 -24.79 3.89
N ALA A 50 3.81 -25.10 4.24
CA ALA A 50 4.63 -24.23 5.07
C ALA A 50 4.89 -22.86 4.42
N LEU A 51 5.20 -22.84 3.12
CA LEU A 51 5.39 -21.61 2.35
C LEU A 51 4.09 -20.80 2.23
N ASP A 52 2.94 -21.46 2.10
CA ASP A 52 1.64 -20.79 2.15
C ASP A 52 1.36 -20.18 3.54
N ALA A 53 1.78 -20.83 4.63
CA ALA A 53 1.70 -20.26 5.97
C ALA A 53 2.60 -19.03 6.14
N LEU A 54 3.84 -19.06 5.60
CA LEU A 54 4.74 -17.91 5.56
C LEU A 54 4.11 -16.73 4.81
N TYR A 55 3.51 -16.97 3.64
CA TYR A 55 2.83 -15.93 2.87
C TYR A 55 1.63 -15.32 3.63
N LEU A 56 0.89 -16.13 4.39
CA LEU A 56 -0.19 -15.62 5.27
C LEU A 56 0.34 -14.75 6.42
N ARG A 57 1.51 -15.10 6.99
CA ARG A 57 2.18 -14.25 8.00
C ARG A 57 2.59 -12.91 7.40
N PHE A 58 3.17 -12.92 6.19
CA PHE A 58 3.49 -11.71 5.46
C PHE A 58 2.27 -10.82 5.27
N TYR A 59 1.18 -11.38 4.74
CA TYR A 59 -0.05 -10.62 4.53
C TYR A 59 -0.60 -10.01 5.83
N LEU A 60 -0.51 -10.73 6.96
CA LEU A 60 -0.94 -10.22 8.26
C LEU A 60 -0.08 -9.05 8.79
N LEU A 61 1.23 -9.11 8.55
CA LEU A 61 2.18 -8.08 8.96
C LEU A 61 2.18 -6.88 8.00
N GLU A 62 1.89 -7.09 6.72
CA GLU A 62 1.77 -6.02 5.73
C GLU A 62 0.76 -4.97 6.16
N HIS A 63 -0.46 -5.38 6.55
CA HIS A 63 -1.52 -4.48 7.02
C HIS A 63 -1.15 -3.68 8.26
N ARG A 64 -0.03 -4.01 8.90
CA ARG A 64 0.49 -3.36 10.11
C ARG A 64 1.80 -2.61 9.88
N GLY A 65 2.28 -2.54 8.64
CA GLY A 65 3.57 -1.93 8.32
C GLY A 65 4.78 -2.71 8.86
N ARG A 66 4.60 -4.00 9.18
CA ARG A 66 5.63 -4.86 9.79
C ARG A 66 6.15 -5.94 8.83
N ALA A 67 5.81 -5.84 7.54
CA ALA A 67 6.18 -6.83 6.51
C ALA A 67 7.70 -7.04 6.38
N LEU A 68 8.50 -6.00 6.64
CA LEU A 68 9.96 -6.05 6.63
C LEU A 68 10.55 -7.11 7.56
N GLU A 69 9.86 -7.46 8.66
CA GLU A 69 10.30 -8.50 9.60
C GLU A 69 10.43 -9.88 8.96
N LEU A 70 9.76 -10.12 7.83
CA LEU A 70 9.81 -11.40 7.12
C LEU A 70 10.70 -11.37 5.89
N ALA A 71 11.47 -10.31 5.63
CA ALA A 71 12.28 -10.18 4.41
C ALA A 71 13.20 -11.40 4.19
N GLU A 72 13.97 -11.79 5.21
CA GLU A 72 14.89 -12.94 5.12
C GLU A 72 14.14 -14.26 4.93
N ALA A 73 13.05 -14.47 5.68
CA ALA A 73 12.23 -15.68 5.58
C ALA A 73 11.57 -15.81 4.19
N LEU A 74 11.08 -14.71 3.63
CA LEU A 74 10.53 -14.65 2.27
C LEU A 74 11.59 -14.95 1.22
N GLN A 75 12.82 -14.41 1.36
CA GLN A 75 13.92 -14.71 0.44
C GLN A 75 14.36 -16.18 0.50
N ALA A 76 14.41 -16.77 1.70
CA ALA A 76 14.71 -18.19 1.87
C ALA A 76 13.59 -19.06 1.27
N GLY A 77 12.33 -18.75 1.58
CA GLY A 77 11.17 -19.46 1.06
C GLY A 77 11.02 -19.36 -0.45
N ALA A 78 11.34 -18.21 -1.06
CA ALA A 78 11.30 -18.04 -2.51
C ALA A 78 12.34 -18.93 -3.23
N ARG A 79 13.57 -18.98 -2.70
CA ARG A 79 14.63 -19.88 -3.19
C ARG A 79 14.23 -21.35 -3.06
N GLU A 80 13.63 -21.71 -1.93
CA GLU A 80 13.10 -23.05 -1.69
C GLU A 80 11.98 -23.41 -2.68
N ALA A 81 11.01 -22.52 -2.88
CA ALA A 81 9.91 -22.73 -3.81
C ALA A 81 10.42 -22.93 -5.25
N GLN A 82 11.41 -22.16 -5.67
CA GLN A 82 12.06 -22.31 -6.98
C GLN A 82 12.77 -23.66 -7.11
N ALA A 83 13.59 -24.04 -6.12
CA ALA A 83 14.34 -25.30 -6.13
C ALA A 83 13.42 -26.53 -6.18
N LEU A 84 12.25 -26.45 -5.54
CA LEU A 84 11.24 -27.52 -5.52
C LEU A 84 10.24 -27.45 -6.68
N GLY A 85 10.35 -26.47 -7.59
CA GLY A 85 9.41 -26.28 -8.70
C GLY A 85 7.98 -25.90 -8.28
N LEU A 86 7.81 -25.36 -7.07
CA LEU A 86 6.53 -24.97 -6.49
C LEU A 86 6.09 -23.60 -7.03
N ARG A 87 5.66 -23.56 -8.30
CA ARG A 87 5.38 -22.30 -9.03
C ARG A 87 4.30 -21.41 -8.38
N HIS A 88 3.24 -21.98 -7.79
CA HIS A 88 2.23 -21.20 -7.07
C HIS A 88 2.83 -20.46 -5.87
N GLN A 89 3.63 -21.15 -5.05
CA GLN A 89 4.28 -20.57 -3.88
C GLN A 89 5.39 -19.58 -4.31
N ALA A 90 6.15 -19.90 -5.36
CA ALA A 90 7.16 -19.01 -5.91
C ALA A 90 6.54 -17.68 -6.38
N ALA A 91 5.40 -17.71 -7.08
CA ALA A 91 4.69 -16.51 -7.49
C ALA A 91 4.27 -15.64 -6.30
N ARG A 92 3.69 -16.25 -5.25
CA ARG A 92 3.24 -15.54 -4.04
C ARG A 92 4.40 -14.91 -3.26
N LEU A 93 5.49 -15.65 -3.11
CA LEU A 93 6.66 -15.16 -2.37
C LEU A 93 7.41 -14.07 -3.14
N ALA A 94 7.51 -14.20 -4.46
CA ALA A 94 8.03 -13.12 -5.31
C ALA A 94 7.14 -11.86 -5.22
N GLU A 95 5.81 -12.01 -5.19
CA GLU A 95 4.90 -10.89 -5.00
C GLU A 95 5.11 -10.17 -3.66
N ALA A 96 5.28 -10.94 -2.58
CA ALA A 96 5.57 -10.42 -1.25
C ALA A 96 6.94 -9.72 -1.20
N LEU A 97 7.97 -10.30 -1.82
CA LEU A 97 9.30 -9.68 -1.93
C LEU A 97 9.26 -8.38 -2.73
N GLY A 98 8.44 -8.31 -3.78
CA GLY A 98 8.22 -7.07 -4.53
C GLY A 98 7.66 -5.95 -3.66
N ARG A 99 6.70 -6.26 -2.77
CA ARG A 99 6.17 -5.30 -1.79
C ARG A 99 7.22 -4.86 -0.76
N VAL A 100 8.02 -5.79 -0.25
CA VAL A 100 9.11 -5.46 0.68
C VAL A 100 10.12 -4.52 0.00
N ALA A 101 10.55 -4.85 -1.21
CA ALA A 101 11.47 -4.02 -1.99
C ALA A 101 10.87 -2.63 -2.29
N TYR A 102 9.58 -2.57 -2.62
CA TYR A 102 8.87 -1.30 -2.83
C TYR A 102 8.85 -0.44 -1.57
N GLN A 103 8.54 -1.02 -0.41
CA GLN A 103 8.55 -0.31 0.88
C GLN A 103 9.94 0.21 1.25
N GLN A 104 11.00 -0.48 0.80
CA GLN A 104 12.39 -0.05 0.97
C GLN A 104 12.84 0.99 -0.07
N GLY A 105 12.01 1.33 -1.05
CA GLY A 105 12.38 2.22 -2.16
C GLY A 105 13.24 1.57 -3.25
N HIS A 106 13.45 0.25 -3.19
CA HIS A 106 14.20 -0.50 -4.20
C HIS A 106 13.30 -0.83 -5.41
N TYR A 107 12.91 0.19 -6.17
CA TYR A 107 11.91 0.05 -7.24
C TYR A 107 12.31 -0.88 -8.39
N LEU A 108 13.61 -0.94 -8.75
CA LEU A 108 14.08 -1.91 -9.75
C LEU A 108 13.88 -3.35 -9.27
N GLN A 109 14.34 -3.65 -8.06
CA GLN A 109 14.15 -4.97 -7.45
C GLN A 109 12.67 -5.31 -7.29
N ALA A 110 11.83 -4.36 -6.88
CA ALA A 110 10.39 -4.56 -6.79
C ALA A 110 9.77 -4.90 -8.16
N THR A 111 10.23 -4.25 -9.23
CA THR A 111 9.80 -4.52 -10.61
C THR A 111 10.21 -5.92 -11.07
N GLU A 112 11.43 -6.34 -10.78
CA GLU A 112 11.92 -7.69 -11.08
C GLU A 112 11.09 -8.76 -10.36
N GLN A 113 10.86 -8.58 -9.06
CA GLN A 113 10.10 -9.52 -8.24
C GLN A 113 8.63 -9.60 -8.67
N TRP A 114 7.97 -8.47 -8.97
CA TRP A 114 6.59 -8.50 -9.46
C TRP A 114 6.46 -9.03 -10.89
N SER A 115 7.43 -8.76 -11.78
CA SER A 115 7.48 -9.40 -13.11
C SER A 115 7.63 -10.91 -12.98
N GLN A 116 8.55 -11.38 -12.13
CA GLN A 116 8.71 -12.81 -11.86
C GLN A 116 7.44 -13.43 -11.27
N ALA A 117 6.79 -12.75 -10.32
CA ALA A 117 5.53 -13.21 -9.74
C ALA A 117 4.45 -13.37 -10.81
N LEU A 118 4.35 -12.42 -11.73
CA LEU A 118 3.41 -12.44 -12.84
C LEU A 118 3.66 -13.64 -13.77
N ASP A 119 4.91 -13.82 -14.23
CA ASP A 119 5.28 -14.93 -15.12
C ASP A 119 4.96 -16.30 -14.51
N GLN A 120 5.33 -16.48 -13.24
CA GLN A 120 5.07 -17.73 -12.52
C GLN A 120 3.57 -17.96 -12.33
N ALA A 121 2.81 -16.92 -11.98
CA ALA A 121 1.38 -16.99 -11.78
C ALA A 121 0.63 -17.34 -13.08
N GLU A 122 1.01 -16.75 -14.21
CA GLU A 122 0.41 -17.05 -15.52
C GLU A 122 0.71 -18.47 -15.97
N ALA A 123 1.94 -18.95 -15.77
CA ALA A 123 2.33 -20.32 -16.11
C ALA A 123 1.49 -21.40 -15.40
N VAL A 124 0.93 -21.09 -14.21
CA VAL A 124 0.06 -21.98 -13.44
C VAL A 124 -1.39 -21.50 -13.34
N LYS A 125 -1.76 -20.45 -14.09
CA LYS A 125 -3.10 -19.85 -14.10
C LYS A 125 -3.59 -19.42 -12.70
N ASP A 126 -2.69 -18.98 -11.82
CA ASP A 126 -3.04 -18.36 -10.53
C ASP A 126 -3.45 -16.90 -10.75
N LEU A 127 -4.72 -16.71 -11.10
CA LEU A 127 -5.27 -15.39 -11.42
C LEU A 127 -5.13 -14.39 -10.26
N ARG A 128 -5.24 -14.85 -9.00
CA ARG A 128 -5.13 -13.97 -7.83
C ARG A 128 -3.71 -13.40 -7.71
N ALA A 129 -2.69 -14.24 -7.83
CA ALA A 129 -1.29 -13.80 -7.80
C ALA A 129 -0.96 -12.90 -8.99
N ALA A 130 -1.46 -13.23 -10.18
CA ALA A 130 -1.24 -12.45 -11.39
C ALA A 130 -1.86 -11.02 -11.29
N VAL A 131 -3.04 -10.88 -10.70
CA VAL A 131 -3.66 -9.57 -10.42
C VAL A 131 -2.84 -8.79 -9.40
N ALA A 132 -2.42 -9.44 -8.30
CA ALA A 132 -1.65 -8.77 -7.26
C ALA A 132 -0.31 -8.22 -7.79
N ALA A 133 0.39 -9.00 -8.62
CA ALA A 133 1.61 -8.57 -9.30
C ALA A 133 1.39 -7.38 -10.25
N ARG A 134 0.32 -7.40 -11.07
CA ARG A 134 -0.06 -6.26 -11.94
C ARG A 134 -0.34 -4.99 -11.16
N ILE A 135 -1.00 -5.10 -10.00
CA ILE A 135 -1.19 -3.95 -9.10
C ILE A 135 0.19 -3.43 -8.68
N GLY A 136 1.10 -4.29 -8.22
CA GLY A 136 2.46 -3.89 -7.85
C GLY A 136 3.20 -3.15 -8.98
N LEU A 137 3.19 -3.69 -10.19
CA LEU A 137 3.80 -3.04 -11.36
C LEU A 137 3.19 -1.64 -11.64
N GLY A 138 1.88 -1.48 -11.47
CA GLY A 138 1.24 -0.16 -11.53
C GLY A 138 1.75 0.81 -10.45
N GLN A 139 1.99 0.32 -9.23
CA GLN A 139 2.53 1.12 -8.13
C GLN A 139 3.96 1.60 -8.39
N ILE A 140 4.77 0.85 -9.16
CA ILE A 140 6.10 1.32 -9.61
C ILE A 140 5.96 2.56 -10.49
N HIS A 141 5.05 2.52 -11.46
CA HIS A 141 4.82 3.68 -12.32
C HIS A 141 4.36 4.90 -11.52
N TYR A 142 3.50 4.71 -10.51
CA TYR A 142 3.10 5.81 -9.61
C TYR A 142 4.27 6.36 -8.79
N ALA A 143 5.14 5.49 -8.26
CA ALA A 143 6.34 5.93 -7.55
C ALA A 143 7.29 6.77 -8.42
N MET A 144 7.27 6.55 -9.74
CA MET A 144 8.03 7.31 -10.73
C MET A 144 7.27 8.53 -11.29
N GLY A 145 6.04 8.82 -10.82
CA GLY A 145 5.20 9.91 -11.32
C GLY A 145 4.56 9.64 -12.70
N ALA A 146 4.70 8.43 -13.24
CA ALA A 146 4.12 8.01 -14.52
C ALA A 146 2.64 7.58 -14.35
N TRP A 147 1.78 8.52 -13.92
CA TRP A 147 0.38 8.26 -13.53
C TRP A 147 -0.44 7.59 -14.62
N SER A 148 -0.33 8.03 -15.88
CA SER A 148 -1.06 7.44 -17.01
C SER A 148 -0.67 5.99 -17.27
N SER A 149 0.62 5.67 -17.16
CA SER A 149 1.13 4.30 -17.31
C SER A 149 0.66 3.42 -16.15
N GLY A 150 0.75 3.89 -14.91
CA GLY A 150 0.25 3.16 -13.75
C GLY A 150 -1.26 2.89 -13.81
N LEU A 151 -2.06 3.87 -14.27
CA LEU A 151 -3.49 3.67 -14.51
C LEU A 151 -3.77 2.55 -15.52
N ARG A 152 -2.96 2.40 -16.57
CA ARG A 152 -3.11 1.31 -17.54
C ARG A 152 -2.92 -0.06 -16.86
N PHE A 153 -1.89 -0.21 -16.05
CA PHE A 153 -1.66 -1.45 -15.27
C PHE A 153 -2.81 -1.74 -14.30
N HIS A 154 -3.29 -0.73 -13.57
CA HIS A 154 -4.39 -0.93 -12.63
C HIS A 154 -5.73 -1.23 -13.32
N ARG A 155 -5.98 -0.69 -14.53
CA ARG A 155 -7.15 -1.02 -15.34
C ARG A 155 -7.11 -2.47 -15.83
N ASP A 156 -5.96 -2.92 -16.31
CA ASP A 156 -5.76 -4.33 -16.66
C ASP A 156 -5.97 -5.23 -15.43
N ALA A 157 -5.35 -4.91 -14.30
CA ALA A 157 -5.57 -5.64 -13.05
C ALA A 157 -7.05 -5.71 -12.66
N ALA A 158 -7.80 -4.61 -12.77
CA ALA A 158 -9.24 -4.58 -12.48
C ALA A 158 -10.07 -5.43 -13.47
N GLN A 159 -9.66 -5.50 -14.75
CA GLN A 159 -10.30 -6.37 -15.74
C GLN A 159 -10.06 -7.85 -15.44
N GLN A 160 -8.80 -8.22 -15.16
CA GLN A 160 -8.41 -9.58 -14.78
C GLN A 160 -9.04 -10.01 -13.44
N LEU A 161 -9.36 -9.06 -12.56
CA LEU A 161 -9.99 -9.33 -11.27
C LEU A 161 -11.48 -9.72 -11.38
N LYS A 162 -12.20 -9.32 -12.44
CA LYS A 162 -13.65 -9.55 -12.57
C LYS A 162 -14.13 -10.99 -12.31
N PRO A 163 -13.41 -12.05 -12.73
CA PRO A 163 -13.79 -13.44 -12.45
C PRO A 163 -13.60 -13.85 -10.98
N LEU A 164 -12.91 -13.05 -10.16
CA LEU A 164 -12.61 -13.35 -8.76
C LEU A 164 -13.62 -12.66 -7.83
N ASN A 165 -14.11 -13.39 -6.82
CA ASN A 165 -14.86 -12.80 -5.71
C ASN A 165 -13.91 -12.38 -4.58
N ASP A 166 -12.96 -11.49 -4.88
CA ASP A 166 -11.88 -11.09 -3.97
C ASP A 166 -12.02 -9.62 -3.57
N SER A 167 -12.67 -9.38 -2.43
CA SER A 167 -12.93 -8.04 -1.90
C SER A 167 -11.65 -7.26 -1.55
N TYR A 168 -10.57 -7.96 -1.18
CA TYR A 168 -9.30 -7.31 -0.85
C TYR A 168 -8.64 -6.71 -2.09
N LEU A 169 -8.47 -7.53 -3.15
CA LEU A 169 -7.89 -7.05 -4.40
C LEU A 169 -8.80 -6.01 -5.07
N ALA A 170 -10.12 -6.14 -4.93
CA ALA A 170 -11.08 -5.16 -5.43
C ALA A 170 -10.93 -3.81 -4.75
N ALA A 171 -10.80 -3.79 -3.43
CA ALA A 171 -10.52 -2.56 -2.68
C ALA A 171 -9.17 -1.97 -3.10
N LYS A 172 -8.10 -2.78 -3.10
CA LYS A 172 -6.74 -2.33 -3.43
C LYS A 172 -6.66 -1.72 -4.83
N VAL A 173 -7.22 -2.39 -5.85
CA VAL A 173 -7.12 -1.89 -7.24
C VAL A 173 -7.96 -0.63 -7.44
N ALA A 174 -9.16 -0.56 -6.84
CA ALA A 174 -10.01 0.62 -6.93
C ALA A 174 -9.38 1.84 -6.25
N LEU A 175 -8.77 1.67 -5.08
CA LEU A 175 -8.02 2.75 -4.42
C LEU A 175 -6.87 3.25 -5.28
N ASN A 176 -6.06 2.35 -5.86
CA ASN A 176 -4.98 2.75 -6.76
C ASN A 176 -5.49 3.45 -8.02
N LEU A 177 -6.57 2.97 -8.64
CA LEU A 177 -7.21 3.68 -9.76
C LEU A 177 -7.66 5.09 -9.35
N GLY A 178 -8.27 5.22 -8.17
CA GLY A 178 -8.68 6.51 -7.63
C GLY A 178 -7.50 7.47 -7.43
N VAL A 179 -6.37 6.96 -6.92
CA VAL A 179 -5.13 7.75 -6.79
C VAL A 179 -4.68 8.27 -8.15
N GLY A 180 -4.60 7.41 -9.17
CA GLY A 180 -4.20 7.86 -10.50
C GLY A 180 -5.10 8.93 -11.08
N HIS A 181 -6.42 8.78 -10.90
CA HIS A 181 -7.39 9.79 -11.33
C HIS A 181 -7.23 11.11 -10.55
N LEU A 182 -7.02 11.04 -9.23
CA LEU A 182 -6.81 12.21 -8.38
C LEU A 182 -5.56 13.00 -8.80
N GLU A 183 -4.43 12.31 -9.02
CA GLU A 183 -3.17 12.95 -9.41
C GLU A 183 -3.20 13.51 -10.85
N LEU A 184 -4.11 13.01 -11.69
CA LEU A 184 -4.41 13.58 -13.01
C LEU A 184 -5.50 14.69 -12.97
N GLY A 185 -5.98 15.08 -11.79
CA GLY A 185 -7.02 16.10 -11.63
C GLY A 185 -8.43 15.66 -12.03
N GLN A 186 -8.66 14.36 -12.24
CA GLN A 186 -9.93 13.77 -12.63
C GLN A 186 -10.76 13.44 -11.37
N LEU A 187 -11.22 14.49 -10.68
CA LEU A 187 -11.78 14.38 -9.33
C LEU A 187 -13.04 13.48 -9.26
N GLU A 188 -13.96 13.61 -10.21
CA GLU A 188 -15.17 12.77 -10.25
C GLU A 188 -14.84 11.29 -10.45
N ASP A 189 -13.84 10.99 -11.27
CA ASP A 189 -13.41 9.61 -11.51
C ASP A 189 -12.73 9.04 -10.27
N ALA A 190 -11.91 9.85 -9.60
CA ALA A 190 -11.24 9.50 -8.36
C ALA A 190 -12.26 9.13 -7.27
N GLU A 191 -13.27 9.97 -7.03
CA GLU A 191 -14.32 9.73 -6.04
C GLU A 191 -15.12 8.46 -6.31
N ARG A 192 -15.46 8.19 -7.59
CA ARG A 192 -16.13 6.94 -7.97
C ARG A 192 -15.28 5.72 -7.63
N GLN A 193 -13.98 5.78 -7.91
CA GLN A 193 -13.07 4.67 -7.61
C GLN A 193 -12.84 4.51 -6.10
N PHE A 194 -12.67 5.59 -5.34
CA PHE A 194 -12.57 5.52 -3.88
C PHE A 194 -13.85 4.97 -3.24
N SER A 195 -15.02 5.35 -3.75
CA SER A 195 -16.32 4.82 -3.30
C SER A 195 -16.47 3.33 -3.62
N HIS A 196 -16.04 2.88 -4.81
CA HIS A 196 -15.97 1.45 -5.14
C HIS A 196 -15.01 0.69 -4.21
N GLY A 197 -13.84 1.27 -3.94
CA GLY A 197 -12.86 0.71 -3.00
C GLY A 197 -13.44 0.57 -1.60
N LEU A 198 -14.13 1.60 -1.10
CA LEU A 198 -14.84 1.59 0.18
C LEU A 198 -15.90 0.49 0.25
N ALA A 199 -16.72 0.34 -0.80
CA ALA A 199 -17.74 -0.69 -0.86
C ALA A 199 -17.14 -2.12 -0.85
N ALA A 200 -16.03 -2.32 -1.56
CA ALA A 200 -15.31 -3.59 -1.55
C ALA A 200 -14.66 -3.87 -0.17
N ALA A 201 -14.04 -2.86 0.44
CA ALA A 201 -13.45 -2.94 1.76
C ALA A 201 -14.47 -3.34 2.82
N ARG A 202 -15.64 -2.68 2.85
CA ARG A 202 -16.75 -3.01 3.77
C ARG A 202 -17.29 -4.43 3.56
N ARG A 203 -17.44 -4.87 2.30
CA ARG A 203 -17.89 -6.24 1.99
C ARG A 203 -16.93 -7.30 2.52
N GLY A 204 -15.63 -7.00 2.53
CA GLY A 204 -14.58 -7.89 3.00
C GLY A 204 -14.15 -7.71 4.46
N GLU A 205 -14.74 -6.74 5.17
CA GLU A 205 -14.31 -6.31 6.51
C GLU A 205 -12.82 -5.89 6.56
N HIS A 206 -12.30 -5.30 5.46
CA HIS A 206 -10.93 -4.79 5.34
C HIS A 206 -10.86 -3.35 5.89
N ARG A 207 -10.76 -3.22 7.21
CA ARG A 207 -10.87 -1.92 7.91
C ARG A 207 -9.76 -0.93 7.53
N GLU A 208 -8.58 -1.43 7.19
CA GLU A 208 -7.45 -0.64 6.71
C GLU A 208 -7.78 0.08 5.40
N PHE A 209 -8.39 -0.62 4.44
CA PHE A 209 -8.84 -0.03 3.18
C PHE A 209 -10.08 0.84 3.33
N GLU A 210 -10.94 0.58 4.33
CA GLU A 210 -12.02 1.51 4.67
C GLU A 210 -11.46 2.85 5.15
N ALA A 211 -10.45 2.83 6.03
CA ALA A 211 -9.80 4.04 6.51
C ALA A 211 -9.08 4.79 5.37
N GLU A 212 -8.36 4.06 4.52
CA GLU A 212 -7.65 4.62 3.37
C GLU A 212 -8.62 5.23 2.35
N ALA A 213 -9.75 4.57 2.06
CA ALA A 213 -10.79 5.09 1.18
C ALA A 213 -11.37 6.41 1.70
N HIS A 214 -11.71 6.46 3.00
CA HIS A 214 -12.18 7.70 3.62
C HIS A 214 -11.12 8.80 3.58
N TRP A 215 -9.84 8.48 3.79
CA TRP A 215 -8.78 9.48 3.66
C TRP A 215 -8.70 10.06 2.23
N TYR A 216 -8.78 9.21 1.21
CA TYR A 216 -8.75 9.67 -0.17
C TYR A 216 -10.01 10.42 -0.61
N LEU A 217 -11.19 10.00 -0.15
CA LEU A 217 -12.44 10.77 -0.33
C LEU A 217 -12.33 12.15 0.31
N ALA A 218 -11.73 12.24 1.50
CA ALA A 218 -11.49 13.53 2.13
C ALA A 218 -10.55 14.43 1.32
N ARG A 219 -9.49 13.86 0.72
CA ARG A 219 -8.59 14.59 -0.18
C ARG A 219 -9.31 15.09 -1.43
N ALA A 220 -10.13 14.25 -2.06
CA ALA A 220 -10.90 14.62 -3.25
C ALA A 220 -11.91 15.73 -2.94
N ALA A 221 -12.69 15.58 -1.86
CA ALA A 221 -13.64 16.60 -1.39
C ALA A 221 -12.94 17.93 -1.06
N LEU A 222 -11.77 17.88 -0.43
CA LEU A 222 -10.98 19.08 -0.15
C LEU A 222 -10.54 19.78 -1.44
N ALA A 223 -10.09 19.02 -2.45
CA ALA A 223 -9.71 19.57 -3.77
C ALA A 223 -10.89 20.24 -4.50
N ARG A 224 -12.12 19.78 -4.24
CA ARG A 224 -13.37 20.40 -4.73
C ARG A 224 -13.86 21.59 -3.89
N GLY A 225 -13.22 21.88 -2.76
CA GLY A 225 -13.68 22.91 -1.81
C GLY A 225 -14.86 22.46 -0.92
N GLU A 226 -15.20 21.17 -0.93
CA GLU A 226 -16.32 20.59 -0.19
C GLU A 226 -15.93 20.27 1.26
N LEU A 227 -15.68 21.31 2.05
CA LEU A 227 -15.10 21.19 3.41
C LEU A 227 -15.93 20.32 4.38
N ALA A 228 -17.25 20.28 4.23
CA ALA A 228 -18.11 19.46 5.08
C ALA A 228 -17.83 17.96 4.89
N TRP A 229 -17.79 17.50 3.63
CA TRP A 229 -17.49 16.12 3.26
C TRP A 229 -16.04 15.77 3.62
N ALA A 230 -15.09 16.64 3.24
CA ALA A 230 -13.67 16.46 3.58
C ALA A 230 -13.45 16.21 5.07
N THR A 231 -14.18 16.93 5.92
CA THR A 231 -14.10 16.79 7.38
C THR A 231 -14.69 15.49 7.88
N ALA A 232 -15.87 15.12 7.40
CA ALA A 232 -16.56 13.92 7.84
C ALA A 232 -15.70 12.68 7.54
N ASP A 233 -15.19 12.59 6.31
CA ASP A 233 -14.36 11.48 5.86
C ASP A 233 -12.98 11.47 6.54
N CYS A 234 -12.32 12.62 6.69
CA CYS A 234 -11.03 12.67 7.36
C CYS A 234 -11.12 12.25 8.84
N ARG A 235 -12.20 12.63 9.54
CA ARG A 235 -12.47 12.17 10.92
C ARG A 235 -12.66 10.67 11.01
N LEU A 236 -13.34 10.07 10.03
CA LEU A 236 -13.52 8.61 9.97
C LEU A 236 -12.18 7.91 9.73
N ALA A 237 -11.39 8.40 8.77
CA ALA A 237 -10.06 7.87 8.49
C ALA A 237 -9.15 7.90 9.72
N LEU A 238 -9.04 9.05 10.41
CA LEU A 238 -8.24 9.19 11.63
C LEU A 238 -8.70 8.24 12.74
N ARG A 239 -10.01 8.15 12.97
CA ARG A 239 -10.57 7.27 14.01
C ARG A 239 -10.25 5.80 13.75
N ILE A 240 -10.44 5.34 12.51
CA ILE A 240 -10.19 3.94 12.17
C ILE A 240 -8.69 3.66 12.18
N ALA A 241 -7.86 4.55 11.62
CA ALA A 241 -6.40 4.41 11.62
C ALA A 241 -5.85 4.32 13.06
N GLY A 242 -6.31 5.17 13.97
CA GLY A 242 -5.92 5.13 15.38
C GLY A 242 -6.34 3.83 16.09
N GLN A 243 -7.56 3.33 15.82
CA GLN A 243 -8.02 2.04 16.36
C GLN A 243 -7.20 0.85 15.84
N LEU A 244 -6.72 0.93 14.60
CA LEU A 244 -5.88 -0.10 13.99
C LEU A 244 -4.40 0.06 14.34
N GLN A 245 -4.01 1.16 15.00
CA GLN A 245 -2.62 1.58 15.19
C GLN A 245 -1.85 1.68 13.85
N HIS A 246 -2.54 2.08 12.78
CA HIS A 246 -1.95 2.24 11.46
C HIS A 246 -1.30 3.62 11.33
N HIS A 247 -0.19 3.82 12.04
CA HIS A 247 0.46 5.12 12.21
C HIS A 247 0.80 5.85 10.89
N TRP A 248 1.16 5.13 9.83
CA TRP A 248 1.44 5.75 8.52
C TRP A 248 0.21 6.46 7.92
N LEU A 249 -0.95 5.81 7.98
CA LEU A 249 -2.21 6.35 7.45
C LEU A 249 -2.74 7.44 8.38
N GLU A 250 -2.57 7.28 9.69
CA GLU A 250 -2.93 8.29 10.67
C GLU A 250 -2.15 9.59 10.46
N ALA A 251 -0.83 9.50 10.20
CA ALA A 251 -0.01 10.66 9.86
C ALA A 251 -0.45 11.28 8.51
N ALA A 252 -0.73 10.47 7.50
CA ALA A 252 -1.20 10.94 6.19
C ALA A 252 -2.57 11.64 6.27
N ALA A 253 -3.49 11.11 7.08
CA ALA A 253 -4.79 11.71 7.35
C ALA A 253 -4.66 12.97 8.22
N SER A 254 -3.72 13.02 9.16
CA SER A 254 -3.43 14.21 9.98
C SER A 254 -2.94 15.37 9.11
N ARG A 255 -2.15 15.08 8.07
CA ARG A 255 -1.78 16.09 7.07
C ARG A 255 -3.00 16.66 6.34
N THR A 256 -3.92 15.80 5.90
CA THR A 256 -5.17 16.24 5.26
C THR A 256 -6.04 17.03 6.25
N TRP A 257 -6.05 16.66 7.53
CA TRP A 257 -6.73 17.41 8.57
C TRP A 257 -6.14 18.81 8.78
N THR A 258 -4.81 18.96 8.73
CA THR A 258 -4.15 20.27 8.72
C THR A 258 -4.64 21.13 7.56
N GLU A 259 -4.71 20.57 6.35
CA GLU A 259 -5.17 21.31 5.16
C GLU A 259 -6.64 21.73 5.28
N ILE A 260 -7.49 20.86 5.86
CA ILE A 260 -8.88 21.18 6.19
C ILE A 260 -8.97 22.31 7.23
N ALA A 261 -8.13 22.28 8.27
CA ALA A 261 -8.08 23.31 9.30
C ALA A 261 -7.64 24.66 8.73
N LEU A 262 -6.62 24.66 7.87
CA LEU A 262 -6.18 25.84 7.13
C LEU A 262 -7.29 26.42 6.26
N ALA A 263 -8.02 25.59 5.51
CA ALA A 263 -9.14 26.03 4.69
C ALA A 263 -10.30 26.63 5.49
N ARG A 264 -10.39 26.32 6.79
CA ARG A 264 -11.34 26.92 7.74
C ARG A 264 -10.84 28.19 8.41
N GLY A 265 -9.56 28.52 8.25
CA GLY A 265 -8.89 29.59 9.00
C GLY A 265 -8.57 29.24 10.45
N ASP A 266 -8.67 27.96 10.85
CA ASP A 266 -8.29 27.52 12.21
C ASP A 266 -6.81 27.12 12.24
N GLU A 267 -5.94 28.14 12.34
CA GLU A 267 -4.49 27.95 12.36
C GLU A 267 -4.02 27.18 13.60
N ALA A 268 -4.67 27.37 14.74
CA ALA A 268 -4.33 26.67 15.96
C ALA A 268 -4.59 25.16 15.82
N ALA A 269 -5.70 24.76 15.20
CA ALA A 269 -5.96 23.36 14.88
C ALA A 269 -4.99 22.81 13.81
N ALA A 270 -4.61 23.63 12.83
CA ALA A 270 -3.63 23.24 11.81
C ALA A 270 -2.27 22.89 12.44
N ILE A 271 -1.77 23.72 13.36
CA ILE A 271 -0.50 23.45 14.08
C ILE A 271 -0.59 22.16 14.89
N ARG A 272 -1.61 22.02 15.76
CA ARG A 272 -1.77 20.80 16.58
C ARG A 272 -1.83 19.53 15.72
N SER A 273 -2.51 19.59 14.58
CA SER A 273 -2.61 18.47 13.65
C SER A 273 -1.28 18.15 12.96
N SER A 274 -0.52 19.18 12.58
CA SER A 274 0.81 19.00 11.98
C SER A 274 1.84 18.48 12.98
N GLU A 275 1.76 18.89 14.25
CA GLU A 275 2.59 18.35 15.33
C GLU A 275 2.28 16.86 15.59
N HIS A 276 1.00 16.50 15.68
CA HIS A 276 0.58 15.10 15.81
C HIS A 276 1.05 14.25 14.62
N GLY A 277 0.89 14.76 13.39
CA GLY A 277 1.37 14.10 12.19
C GLY A 277 2.90 13.93 12.17
N LEU A 278 3.65 14.90 12.70
CA LEU A 278 5.10 14.82 12.83
C LEU A 278 5.51 13.76 13.85
N GLU A 279 4.90 13.73 15.04
CA GLU A 279 5.19 12.73 16.08
C GLU A 279 4.99 11.30 15.54
N LEU A 280 3.88 11.07 14.83
CA LEU A 280 3.62 9.79 14.17
C LEU A 280 4.67 9.46 13.12
N ALA A 281 5.06 10.44 12.29
CA ALA A 281 6.08 10.27 11.26
C ALA A 281 7.47 9.96 11.84
N GLU A 282 7.82 10.55 12.99
CA GLU A 282 9.03 10.24 13.76
C GLU A 282 8.99 8.82 14.33
N ARG A 283 7.85 8.43 14.92
CA ARG A 283 7.64 7.10 15.48
C ARG A 283 7.80 5.98 14.45
N ILE A 284 7.32 6.19 13.22
CA ILE A 284 7.49 5.22 12.11
C ILE A 284 8.76 5.44 11.29
N GLN A 285 9.61 6.40 11.69
CA GLN A 285 10.86 6.76 11.00
C GLN A 285 10.67 7.11 9.51
N SER A 286 9.50 7.63 9.13
CA SER A 286 9.20 8.03 7.76
C SER A 286 9.79 9.41 7.46
N LYS A 287 11.04 9.43 6.99
CA LYS A 287 11.73 10.67 6.56
C LYS A 287 10.91 11.51 5.57
N PRO A 288 10.24 10.93 4.55
CA PRO A 288 9.41 11.72 3.63
C PRO A 288 8.26 12.45 4.32
N GLN A 289 7.59 11.80 5.29
CA GLN A 289 6.49 12.43 6.03
C GLN A 289 7.00 13.46 7.05
N GLN A 290 8.11 13.18 7.74
CA GLN A 290 8.77 14.15 8.65
C GLN A 290 9.15 15.42 7.89
N ARG A 291 9.80 15.28 6.72
CA ARG A 291 10.18 16.40 5.85
C ARG A 291 8.97 17.26 5.49
N GLN A 292 7.86 16.63 5.13
CA GLN A 292 6.64 17.34 4.75
C GLN A 292 5.99 18.06 5.94
N ALA A 293 5.91 17.39 7.09
CA ALA A 293 5.32 17.97 8.31
C ALA A 293 6.14 19.17 8.81
N HIS A 294 7.47 19.07 8.79
CA HIS A 294 8.34 20.21 9.12
C HIS A 294 8.13 21.41 8.18
N LEU A 295 7.97 21.19 6.87
CA LEU A 295 7.67 22.28 5.95
C LEU A 295 6.31 22.95 6.26
N GLN A 296 5.30 22.16 6.61
CA GLN A 296 4.00 22.68 7.00
C GLN A 296 4.08 23.50 8.30
N LEU A 297 4.74 22.98 9.32
CA LEU A 297 4.95 23.69 10.59
C LEU A 297 5.75 24.97 10.41
N ALA A 298 6.80 24.95 9.58
CA ALA A 298 7.59 26.15 9.29
C ALA A 298 6.71 27.28 8.74
N ARG A 299 5.87 26.98 7.74
CA ARG A 299 4.95 27.94 7.13
C ARG A 299 3.87 28.44 8.10
N LEU A 300 3.35 27.55 8.94
CA LEU A 300 2.33 27.91 9.94
C LEU A 300 2.91 28.86 11.00
N LEU A 301 4.10 28.56 11.52
CA LEU A 301 4.76 29.37 12.55
C LEU A 301 5.25 30.72 12.00
N GLU A 302 5.74 30.74 10.75
CA GLU A 302 6.09 31.98 10.06
C GLU A 302 4.88 32.92 9.98
N LYS A 303 3.71 32.39 9.62
CA LYS A 303 2.46 33.16 9.57
C LYS A 303 2.05 33.71 10.94
N GLN A 304 2.34 32.99 12.02
CA GLN A 304 2.10 33.43 13.40
C GLN A 304 3.16 34.41 13.94
N GLY A 305 4.23 34.66 13.18
CA GLY A 305 5.34 35.51 13.60
C GLY A 305 6.38 34.81 14.49
N ASP A 306 6.24 33.50 14.77
CA ASP A 306 7.30 32.72 15.43
C ASP A 306 8.38 32.34 14.40
N LEU A 307 9.20 33.33 14.04
CA LEU A 307 10.29 33.15 13.09
C LEU A 307 11.36 32.18 13.61
N ALA A 308 11.56 32.10 14.92
CA ALA A 308 12.52 31.19 15.52
C ALA A 308 12.07 29.74 15.38
N GLY A 309 10.80 29.45 15.67
CA GLY A 309 10.18 28.14 15.45
C GLY A 309 10.13 27.76 13.96
N ALA A 310 9.73 28.71 13.11
CA ALA A 310 9.72 28.51 11.67
C ALA A 310 11.09 28.11 11.13
N LEU A 311 12.14 28.81 11.54
CA LEU A 311 13.52 28.54 11.12
C LEU A 311 13.99 27.15 11.59
N ARG A 312 13.70 26.74 12.84
CA ARG A 312 14.06 25.39 13.34
C ARG A 312 13.45 24.29 12.47
N HIS A 313 12.17 24.40 12.14
CA HIS A 313 11.51 23.41 11.29
C HIS A 313 12.00 23.46 9.85
N LEU A 314 12.29 24.65 9.31
CA LEU A 314 12.85 24.78 7.97
C LEU A 314 14.23 24.13 7.85
N TRP A 315 15.09 24.29 8.86
CA TRP A 315 16.39 23.60 8.92
C TRP A 315 16.21 22.08 8.88
N ARG A 316 15.29 21.56 9.69
CA ARG A 316 15.04 20.11 9.72
C ARG A 316 14.47 19.59 8.40
N HIS A 317 13.63 20.37 7.73
CA HIS A 317 13.15 20.07 6.37
C HIS A 317 14.31 19.98 5.37
N VAL A 318 15.24 20.93 5.39
CA VAL A 318 16.41 20.94 4.50
C VAL A 318 17.34 19.76 4.76
N GLU A 319 17.64 19.46 6.04
CA GLU A 319 18.46 18.30 6.42
C GLU A 319 17.88 16.99 5.90
N LEU A 320 16.59 16.76 6.11
CA LEU A 320 15.90 15.56 5.64
C LEU A 320 15.82 15.49 4.11
N SER A 321 15.69 16.63 3.44
CA SER A 321 15.67 16.70 1.97
C SER A 321 17.02 16.28 1.39
N ALA A 322 18.12 16.84 1.92
CA ALA A 322 19.47 16.47 1.53
C ALA A 322 19.81 15.00 1.84
N GLU A 323 19.24 14.44 2.91
CA GLU A 323 19.39 13.01 3.20
C GLU A 323 18.66 12.13 2.18
N LEU A 324 17.41 12.45 1.86
CA LEU A 324 16.60 11.70 0.89
C LEU A 324 17.20 11.77 -0.52
N GLU A 325 17.71 12.92 -0.94
CA GLU A 325 18.38 13.09 -2.23
C GLU A 325 19.64 12.24 -2.36
N ARG A 326 20.45 12.16 -1.30
CA ARG A 326 21.64 11.28 -1.26
C ARG A 326 21.27 9.79 -1.34
N GLN A 327 20.11 9.41 -0.83
CA GLN A 327 19.61 8.03 -0.83
C GLN A 327 18.87 7.67 -2.14
N ALA A 328 18.50 8.65 -2.96
CA ALA A 328 17.78 8.46 -4.22
C ALA A 328 18.54 8.99 -5.46
N PRO A 329 19.79 8.54 -5.72
CA PRO A 329 20.63 9.14 -6.77
C PRO A 329 20.12 8.98 -8.22
N ASN A 330 19.05 8.20 -8.48
CA ASN A 330 18.69 7.75 -9.84
C ASN A 330 17.25 8.06 -10.31
N ALA A 331 16.52 9.00 -9.70
CA ALA A 331 15.19 9.35 -10.20
C ALA A 331 15.20 9.97 -11.62
N GLY A 332 16.29 10.64 -12.02
CA GLY A 332 16.40 11.32 -13.31
C GLY A 332 16.82 10.45 -14.51
N LEU A 333 17.46 9.30 -14.29
CA LEU A 333 18.07 8.50 -15.38
C LEU A 333 17.10 7.50 -16.03
N LEU A 334 15.99 7.16 -15.39
CA LEU A 334 15.01 6.17 -15.90
C LEU A 334 13.82 6.79 -16.65
N ALA A 335 13.60 8.10 -16.55
CA ALA A 335 12.60 8.81 -17.34
C ALA A 335 12.94 8.86 -18.85
N ALA A 336 14.19 8.56 -19.22
CA ALA A 336 14.65 8.54 -20.61
C ALA A 336 14.36 7.22 -21.35
N ALA A 337 13.77 6.22 -20.68
CA ALA A 337 13.47 4.91 -21.26
C ALA A 337 11.97 4.75 -21.59
N GLU A 338 11.36 5.73 -22.26
CA GLU A 338 10.10 5.48 -22.97
C GLU A 338 10.41 4.79 -24.31
N PRO A 339 9.87 3.59 -24.59
CA PRO A 339 9.93 3.04 -25.94
C PRO A 339 9.09 3.94 -26.87
N ALA A 340 9.71 4.39 -27.95
CA ALA A 340 9.07 5.24 -28.95
C ALA A 340 7.71 4.66 -29.40
N PRO A 341 6.67 5.50 -29.61
CA PRO A 341 5.36 5.02 -30.03
C PRO A 341 5.49 4.29 -31.36
N SER A 342 5.06 3.04 -31.40
CA SER A 342 4.95 2.25 -32.62
C SER A 342 3.99 2.95 -33.57
N THR A 343 4.52 3.51 -34.65
CA THR A 343 3.72 4.04 -35.77
C THR A 343 2.83 2.93 -36.33
N PRO A 344 1.51 3.15 -36.49
CA PRO A 344 0.67 2.17 -37.15
C PRO A 344 1.06 2.08 -38.63
N SER A 345 1.46 0.88 -39.06
CA SER A 345 1.65 0.55 -40.47
C SER A 345 0.29 0.62 -41.17
N SER A 346 0.08 1.66 -41.97
CA SER A 346 -1.03 1.73 -42.93
C SER A 346 -0.85 0.66 -44.00
N ARG A 347 -1.76 -0.31 -44.07
CA ARG A 347 -2.17 -0.98 -45.31
C ARG A 347 -3.65 -1.27 -45.26
#